data_AF-A0A8T4HWF1-F1
#
_entry.id   AF-A0A8T4HWF1-F1
#
_cell.length_a   1.000
_cell.length_b   1.000
_cell.length_c   1.000
_cell.angle_alpha   90.00
_cell.angle_beta   90.00
_cell.angle_gamma   90.00
#
_symmetry.space_group_name_H-M   'P 1'
#
loop_
_entity.id
_entity.type
_entity.pdbx_description
1 polymer ?
#
loop_
_entity_poly.entity_id
_entity_poly.type
_entity_poly.pdbx_seq_one_letter_code
_entity_poly.pdbx_strand_id
1 'polypeptide(L)'
;MSDDAERTDAPDPDAWATACEEDLAAERARRRAQYGPPPADTAEELRRLADAVTEKVAEFGKPLLGAAGAATAQGVAQQLFKQAKATIEPVVERNPQLFDHLAAAGGELLAAYRSMVHESERRWSEPSGAEDAERIDVEEAADLSRAADLDADVAEQAVEEHIAVEPDEEADGAGDEGPGGK
;
A
#
# COMPACT_ATOMS: atom_id res chain seq x y z
N MET A 1 -37.27 14.07 -23.45
CA MET A 1 -37.32 12.70 -22.92
C MET A 1 -36.50 11.79 -23.84
N SER A 2 -35.19 12.02 -23.91
CA SER A 2 -34.23 11.14 -24.57
C SER A 2 -32.89 11.50 -23.96
N ASP A 3 -32.40 10.66 -23.04
CA ASP A 3 -31.18 9.89 -23.27
C ASP A 3 -30.96 8.95 -22.06
N ASP A 4 -31.45 7.71 -22.18
CA ASP A 4 -31.17 6.61 -21.22
C ASP A 4 -30.62 5.41 -21.98
N ALA A 5 -30.00 5.66 -23.13
CA ALA A 5 -29.70 4.65 -24.14
C ALA A 5 -28.24 4.66 -24.58
N GLU A 6 -27.29 4.77 -23.63
CA GLU A 6 -25.90 4.39 -23.90
C GLU A 6 -25.16 3.96 -22.62
N ARG A 7 -25.54 2.80 -22.08
CA ARG A 7 -24.72 2.08 -21.09
C ARG A 7 -24.42 0.68 -21.59
N THR A 8 -23.79 0.62 -22.76
CA THR A 8 -23.25 -0.60 -23.38
C THR A 8 -21.77 -0.73 -23.11
N ASP A 9 -21.40 -0.97 -21.85
CA ASP A 9 -20.15 -1.65 -21.52
C ASP A 9 -20.43 -2.61 -20.37
N ALA A 10 -20.05 -3.87 -20.55
CA ALA A 10 -20.04 -4.82 -19.45
C ALA A 10 -19.11 -4.26 -18.34
N PRO A 11 -19.48 -4.34 -17.06
CA PRO A 11 -18.63 -3.85 -15.98
C PRO A 11 -17.26 -4.50 -16.08
N ASP A 12 -16.20 -3.68 -16.07
CA ASP A 12 -14.82 -4.15 -16.13
C ASP A 12 -14.56 -5.09 -14.95
N PRO A 13 -14.23 -6.37 -15.21
CA PRO A 13 -13.98 -7.35 -14.17
C PRO A 13 -12.81 -6.95 -13.25
N ASP A 14 -11.91 -6.10 -13.72
CA ASP A 14 -10.72 -5.65 -13.01
C ASP A 14 -10.89 -4.25 -12.40
N ALA A 15 -12.05 -3.60 -12.54
CA ALA A 15 -12.29 -2.26 -11.99
C ALA A 15 -11.99 -2.17 -10.48
N TRP A 16 -12.32 -3.22 -9.73
CA TRP A 16 -12.01 -3.30 -8.30
C TRP A 16 -10.51 -3.45 -8.03
N ALA A 17 -9.82 -4.27 -8.83
CA ALA A 17 -8.38 -4.46 -8.71
C ALA A 17 -7.63 -3.14 -9.00
N THR A 18 -8.02 -2.43 -10.05
CA THR A 18 -7.49 -1.13 -10.43
C THR A 18 -7.72 -0.09 -9.33
N ALA A 19 -8.95 0.01 -8.80
CA ALA A 19 -9.26 0.93 -7.70
C ALA A 19 -8.45 0.61 -6.43
N CYS A 20 -8.26 -0.67 -6.11
CA CYS A 20 -7.40 -1.08 -5.00
C CYS A 20 -5.91 -0.75 -5.24
N GLU A 21 -5.42 -0.88 -6.47
CA GLU A 21 -4.05 -0.53 -6.81
C GLU A 21 -3.80 0.98 -6.67
N GLU A 22 -4.75 1.79 -7.15
CA GLU A 22 -4.72 3.25 -7.01
C GLU A 22 -4.77 3.69 -5.54
N ASP A 23 -5.66 3.11 -4.74
CA ASP A 23 -5.76 3.40 -3.30
C ASP A 23 -4.47 2.99 -2.55
N LEU A 24 -3.92 1.82 -2.85
CA LEU A 24 -2.63 1.39 -2.28
C LEU A 24 -1.49 2.31 -2.71
N ALA A 25 -1.47 2.79 -3.95
CA ALA A 25 -0.45 3.73 -4.43
C ALA A 25 -0.57 5.08 -3.72
N ALA A 26 -1.78 5.59 -3.54
CA ALA A 26 -2.08 6.82 -2.82
C ALA A 26 -1.68 6.71 -1.34
N GLU A 27 -2.03 5.62 -0.67
CA GLU A 27 -1.67 5.37 0.72
C GLU A 27 -0.15 5.22 0.90
N ARG A 28 0.53 4.52 -0.01
CA ARG A 28 2.01 4.46 -0.03
C ARG A 28 2.63 5.84 -0.23
N ALA A 29 2.03 6.71 -1.02
CA ALA A 29 2.49 8.09 -1.19
C ALA A 29 2.29 8.92 0.09
N ARG A 30 1.12 8.82 0.73
CA ARG A 30 0.82 9.48 2.01
C ARG A 30 1.78 9.05 3.11
N ARG A 31 2.01 7.74 3.26
CA ARG A 31 2.98 7.22 4.25
C ARG A 31 4.41 7.67 3.98
N ARG A 32 4.82 7.74 2.72
CA ARG A 32 6.14 8.28 2.36
C ARG A 32 6.28 9.76 2.72
N ALA A 33 5.22 10.55 2.54
CA ALA A 33 5.21 11.95 2.93
C ALA A 33 5.25 12.12 4.46
N GLN A 34 4.55 11.27 5.22
CA GLN A 34 4.44 11.39 6.68
C GLN A 34 5.60 10.77 7.46
N TYR A 35 6.09 9.60 7.04
CA TYR A 35 7.06 8.79 7.78
C TYR A 35 8.43 8.69 7.08
N GLY A 36 8.56 9.31 5.90
CA GLY A 36 9.77 9.23 5.07
C GLY A 36 9.81 7.98 4.18
N PRO A 37 10.89 7.79 3.42
CA PRO A 37 11.06 6.63 2.56
C PRO A 37 10.98 5.34 3.40
N PRO A 38 10.26 4.29 2.96
CA PRO A 38 10.30 3.02 3.66
C PRO A 38 11.75 2.50 3.71
N PRO A 39 12.13 1.75 4.76
CA PRO A 39 13.37 0.99 4.74
C PRO A 39 13.40 0.13 3.46
N ALA A 40 14.58 0.06 2.83
CA ALA A 40 14.75 -0.59 1.54
C ALA A 40 14.17 -2.02 1.53
N ASP A 41 13.67 -2.40 0.36
CA ASP A 41 12.93 -3.60 0.00
C ASP A 41 13.14 -4.81 0.92
N THR A 42 12.08 -5.21 1.64
CA THR A 42 12.09 -6.39 2.50
C THR A 42 12.39 -7.67 1.73
N ALA A 43 12.03 -7.74 0.45
CA ALA A 43 12.38 -8.86 -0.41
C ALA A 43 13.89 -8.91 -0.67
N GLU A 44 14.55 -7.75 -0.77
CA GLU A 44 16.00 -7.65 -0.92
C GLU A 44 16.72 -8.02 0.39
N GLU A 45 16.21 -7.62 1.55
CA GLU A 45 16.75 -8.07 2.83
C GLU A 45 16.57 -9.58 3.07
N LEU A 46 15.45 -10.16 2.61
CA LEU A 46 15.25 -11.62 2.61
C LEU A 46 16.22 -12.33 1.66
N ARG A 47 16.48 -11.75 0.48
CA ARG A 47 17.48 -12.27 -0.45
C ARG A 47 18.87 -12.22 0.17
N ARG A 48 19.24 -11.11 0.82
CA ARG A 48 20.51 -10.97 1.56
C ARG A 48 20.63 -11.98 2.70
N LEU A 49 19.55 -12.25 3.43
CA LEU A 49 19.53 -13.28 4.47
C LEU A 49 19.74 -14.67 3.84
N ALA A 50 19.05 -14.99 2.75
CA ALA A 50 19.22 -16.25 2.05
C ALA A 50 20.65 -16.42 1.52
N ASP A 51 21.25 -15.36 0.99
CA ASP A 51 22.63 -15.33 0.52
C ASP A 51 23.60 -15.53 1.69
N ALA A 52 23.40 -14.85 2.82
CA ALA A 52 24.22 -15.02 4.02
C ALA A 52 24.15 -16.44 4.61
N VAL A 53 22.96 -17.04 4.62
CA VAL A 53 22.78 -18.45 5.01
C VAL A 53 23.50 -19.38 4.05
N THR A 54 23.38 -19.15 2.74
CA THR A 54 24.05 -19.96 1.71
C THR A 54 25.57 -19.83 1.79
N GLU A 55 26.10 -18.62 2.01
CA GLU A 55 27.52 -18.37 2.22
C GLU A 55 28.03 -19.10 3.46
N LYS A 56 27.30 -19.06 4.58
CA LYS A 56 27.67 -19.81 5.79
C LYS A 56 27.65 -21.31 5.57
N VAL A 57 26.65 -21.84 4.88
CA VAL A 57 26.60 -23.27 4.50
C VAL A 57 27.80 -23.63 3.61
N ALA A 58 28.18 -22.77 2.67
CA ALA A 58 29.35 -22.97 1.82
C ALA A 58 30.68 -22.88 2.62
N GLU A 59 30.78 -22.02 3.62
CA GLU A 59 31.92 -21.96 4.56
C GLU A 59 32.12 -23.25 5.34
N PHE A 60 31.03 -23.86 5.83
CA PHE A 60 31.10 -25.19 6.44
C PHE A 60 31.40 -26.30 5.41
N GLY A 61 31.05 -26.09 4.13
CA GLY A 61 31.31 -26.99 3.01
C GLY A 61 32.69 -26.85 2.35
N LYS A 62 33.46 -25.79 2.63
CA LYS A 62 34.79 -25.52 2.03
C LYS A 62 35.83 -26.66 2.21
N PRO A 63 35.85 -27.45 3.30
CA PRO A 63 36.72 -28.63 3.40
C PRO A 63 36.38 -29.76 2.41
N LEU A 64 35.19 -29.73 1.79
CA LEU A 64 34.66 -30.83 0.96
C LEU A 64 34.80 -30.60 -0.55
N LEU A 65 35.16 -29.39 -0.99
CA LEU A 65 35.30 -29.02 -2.41
C LEU A 65 36.67 -29.39 -3.00
N GLY A 66 37.55 -30.04 -2.23
CA GLY A 66 38.93 -30.32 -2.63
C GLY A 66 39.21 -31.60 -3.42
N ALA A 67 38.23 -32.46 -3.75
CA ALA A 67 38.58 -33.77 -4.32
C ALA A 67 37.66 -34.41 -5.38
N ALA A 68 36.47 -33.89 -5.70
CA ALA A 68 35.62 -34.56 -6.69
C ALA A 68 34.67 -33.60 -7.42
N GLY A 69 35.03 -33.25 -8.65
CA GLY A 69 34.09 -32.64 -9.59
C GLY A 69 32.94 -33.58 -9.93
N ALA A 70 31.72 -33.07 -9.86
CA ALA A 70 30.52 -33.52 -10.58
C ALA A 70 30.13 -35.02 -10.47
N ALA A 71 29.97 -35.55 -9.25
CA ALA A 71 29.12 -36.73 -9.04
C ALA A 71 27.71 -36.29 -8.61
N THR A 72 26.68 -36.95 -9.15
CA THR A 72 25.25 -36.60 -9.12
C THR A 72 24.75 -35.88 -7.86
N ALA A 73 23.94 -34.83 -8.02
CA ALA A 73 23.43 -33.98 -6.93
C ALA A 73 22.79 -34.78 -5.77
N GLN A 74 22.17 -35.93 -6.06
CA GLN A 74 21.60 -36.82 -5.04
C GLN A 74 22.66 -37.53 -4.19
N GLY A 75 23.80 -37.92 -4.75
CA GLY A 75 24.88 -38.58 -4.00
C GLY A 75 25.58 -37.63 -3.04
N VAL A 76 25.81 -36.39 -3.48
CA VAL A 76 26.39 -35.33 -2.63
C VAL A 76 25.43 -34.95 -1.51
N ALA A 77 24.13 -34.78 -1.80
CA ALA A 77 23.13 -34.47 -0.78
C ALA A 77 23.02 -35.58 0.28
N GLN A 78 23.04 -36.85 -0.11
CA GLN A 78 23.03 -37.96 0.86
C GLN A 78 24.32 -38.03 1.69
N GLN A 79 25.47 -37.73 1.11
CA GLN A 79 26.74 -37.68 1.84
C GLN A 79 26.76 -36.54 2.86
N LEU A 80 26.27 -35.36 2.47
CA LEU A 80 26.11 -34.21 3.36
C LEU A 80 25.12 -34.51 4.48
N PHE A 81 23.98 -35.14 4.17
CA PHE A 81 23.01 -35.56 5.19
C PHE A 81 23.62 -36.53 6.20
N LYS A 82 24.39 -37.53 5.73
CA LYS A 82 25.09 -38.48 6.61
C LYS A 82 26.15 -37.81 7.48
N GLN A 83 26.90 -36.84 6.94
CA GLN A 83 27.90 -36.10 7.71
C GLN A 83 27.29 -35.11 8.70
N ALA A 84 26.24 -34.39 8.31
CA ALA A 84 25.48 -33.53 9.20
C ALA A 84 24.91 -34.35 10.36
N LYS A 85 24.30 -35.50 10.06
CA LYS A 85 23.84 -36.44 11.08
C LYS A 85 24.98 -36.89 11.99
N ALA A 86 26.11 -37.33 11.44
CA ALA A 86 27.26 -37.79 12.22
C ALA A 86 27.88 -36.69 13.11
N THR A 87 27.74 -35.42 12.74
CA THR A 87 28.25 -34.28 13.53
C THR A 87 27.27 -33.85 14.61
N ILE A 88 25.97 -33.99 14.35
CA ILE A 88 24.89 -33.57 15.26
C ILE A 88 24.55 -34.67 16.27
N GLU A 89 24.63 -35.95 15.88
CA GLU A 89 24.34 -37.11 16.75
C GLU A 89 25.06 -37.02 18.11
N PRO A 90 26.37 -36.71 18.19
CA PRO A 90 27.07 -36.61 19.48
C PRO A 90 26.61 -35.44 20.35
N VAL A 91 26.04 -34.40 19.76
CA VAL A 91 25.51 -33.22 20.46
C VAL A 91 24.10 -33.53 20.97
N VAL A 92 23.30 -34.21 20.16
CA VAL A 92 21.96 -34.72 20.53
C VAL A 92 22.07 -35.72 21.68
N GLU A 93 22.98 -36.69 21.59
CA GLU A 93 23.20 -37.68 22.64
C GLU A 93 23.71 -37.06 23.95
N ARG A 94 24.57 -36.03 23.86
CA ARG A 94 25.12 -35.35 25.04
C ARG A 94 24.16 -34.34 25.68
N ASN A 95 23.28 -33.72 24.89
CA ASN A 95 22.43 -32.61 25.32
C ASN A 95 21.00 -32.74 24.77
N PRO A 96 20.26 -33.82 25.08
CA PRO A 96 18.91 -34.01 24.56
C PRO A 96 17.98 -32.86 24.99
N GLN A 97 18.10 -32.41 26.24
CA GLN A 97 17.30 -31.31 26.78
C GLN A 97 17.50 -29.97 26.07
N LEU A 98 18.64 -29.75 25.39
CA LEU A 98 18.87 -28.51 24.65
C LEU A 98 17.91 -28.39 23.47
N PHE A 99 17.61 -29.51 22.80
CA PHE A 99 16.67 -29.53 21.68
C PHE A 99 15.23 -29.35 22.15
N ASP A 100 14.88 -29.87 23.33
CA ASP A 100 13.56 -29.61 23.94
C ASP A 100 13.37 -28.12 24.25
N HIS A 101 14.40 -27.46 24.79
CA HIS A 101 14.35 -26.02 25.07
C HIS A 101 14.31 -25.19 23.79
N LEU A 102 15.07 -25.57 22.76
CA LEU A 102 15.03 -24.91 21.45
C LEU A 102 13.65 -25.07 20.79
N ALA A 103 13.07 -26.26 20.84
CA ALA A 103 11.74 -26.52 20.31
C ALA A 103 10.66 -25.71 21.07
N ALA A 104 10.74 -25.69 22.40
CA ALA A 104 9.85 -24.89 23.24
C ALA A 104 9.98 -23.38 22.94
N ALA A 105 11.20 -22.86 22.94
CA ALA A 105 11.48 -21.44 22.64
C ALA A 105 11.03 -21.05 21.22
N GLY A 106 11.23 -21.93 20.24
CA GLY A 106 10.73 -21.72 18.88
C GLY A 106 9.20 -21.69 18.80
N GLY A 107 8.53 -22.56 19.55
CA GLY A 107 7.08 -22.55 19.70
C GLY A 107 6.55 -21.27 20.34
N GLU A 108 7.22 -20.79 21.39
CA GLU A 108 6.90 -19.53 22.07
C GLU A 108 7.09 -18.32 21.13
N LEU A 109 8.18 -18.28 20.36
CA LEU A 109 8.41 -17.22 19.37
C LEU A 109 7.29 -17.17 18.31
N LEU A 110 6.90 -18.34 17.78
CA LEU A 110 5.80 -18.44 16.81
C LEU A 110 4.45 -18.04 17.42
N ALA A 111 4.20 -18.43 18.67
CA ALA A 111 2.99 -18.04 19.38
C ALA A 111 2.93 -16.52 19.64
N ALA A 112 4.05 -15.93 20.06
CA ALA A 112 4.17 -14.48 20.27
C ALA A 112 3.94 -13.71 18.96
N TYR A 113 4.54 -14.17 17.84
CA TYR A 113 4.30 -13.58 16.53
C TYR A 113 2.82 -13.65 16.13
N ARG A 114 2.19 -14.83 16.24
CA ARG A 114 0.76 -14.99 15.95
C ARG A 114 -0.11 -14.11 16.84
N SER A 115 0.24 -13.94 18.12
CA SER A 115 -0.46 -13.04 19.04
C SER A 115 -0.31 -11.58 18.62
N MET A 116 0.88 -11.13 18.21
CA MET A 116 1.09 -9.78 17.71
C MET A 116 0.32 -9.51 16.41
N VAL A 117 0.30 -10.48 15.49
CA VAL A 117 -0.48 -10.41 14.25
C VAL A 117 -1.97 -10.35 14.59
N HIS A 118 -2.47 -11.26 15.41
CA HIS A 118 -3.88 -11.31 15.81
C HIS A 118 -4.33 -10.02 16.52
N GLU A 119 -3.49 -9.42 17.36
CA GLU A 119 -3.80 -8.15 18.02
C GLU A 119 -3.84 -6.97 17.03
N SER A 120 -2.94 -6.97 16.04
CA SER A 120 -2.99 -6.03 14.92
C SER A 120 -4.25 -6.25 14.09
N GLU A 121 -4.62 -7.51 13.87
CA GLU A 121 -5.80 -7.92 13.15
C GLU A 121 -7.11 -7.58 13.86
N ARG A 122 -7.08 -7.55 15.19
CA ARG A 122 -8.21 -7.12 16.01
C ARG A 122 -8.33 -5.61 15.95
N ARG A 123 -7.25 -4.87 16.15
CA ARG A 123 -7.28 -3.38 16.22
C ARG A 123 -7.87 -2.70 14.98
N TRP A 124 -7.55 -3.19 13.78
CA TRP A 124 -8.07 -2.63 12.53
C TRP A 124 -9.44 -3.22 12.09
N SER A 125 -9.88 -4.36 12.63
CA SER A 125 -11.15 -5.01 12.27
C SER A 125 -12.22 -4.81 13.34
N GLU A 126 -11.81 -4.46 14.55
CA GLU A 126 -12.70 -4.10 15.64
C GLU A 126 -13.38 -2.79 15.23
N PRO A 127 -14.71 -2.76 15.16
CA PRO A 127 -15.42 -1.53 14.90
C PRO A 127 -15.04 -0.57 16.02
N SER A 128 -14.25 0.47 15.68
CA SER A 128 -13.97 1.60 16.56
C SER A 128 -15.26 1.98 17.26
N GLY A 129 -15.27 1.91 18.60
CA GLY A 129 -16.46 1.94 19.44
C GLY A 129 -17.61 2.73 18.82
N ALA A 130 -18.69 2.01 18.49
CA ALA A 130 -19.95 2.53 17.93
C ALA A 130 -20.72 3.45 18.91
N GLU A 131 -20.01 4.06 19.85
CA GLU A 131 -20.51 4.96 20.88
C GLU A 131 -20.02 6.41 20.65
N ASP A 132 -18.97 6.62 19.83
CA ASP A 132 -18.44 7.96 19.49
C ASP A 132 -18.27 8.19 17.97
N ALA A 133 -18.52 7.17 17.15
CA ALA A 133 -18.77 7.39 15.73
C ALA A 133 -20.22 7.84 15.59
N GLU A 134 -20.43 9.15 15.57
CA GLU A 134 -21.68 9.78 15.14
C GLU A 134 -22.15 9.03 13.88
N ARG A 135 -23.22 8.26 14.05
CA ARG A 135 -23.75 7.39 13.00
C ARG A 135 -24.24 8.34 11.93
N ILE A 136 -23.43 8.54 10.89
CA ILE A 136 -23.81 9.35 9.74
C ILE A 136 -25.09 8.73 9.19
N ASP A 137 -26.20 9.42 9.40
CA ASP A 137 -27.45 9.05 8.76
C ASP A 137 -27.20 9.25 7.26
N VAL A 138 -27.33 8.17 6.49
CA VAL A 138 -27.08 8.17 5.05
C VAL A 138 -28.02 9.16 4.36
N GLU A 139 -29.21 9.37 4.93
CA GLU A 139 -30.18 10.35 4.44
C GLU A 139 -29.72 11.78 4.74
N GLU A 140 -29.20 12.04 5.94
CA GLU A 140 -28.63 13.33 6.32
C GLU A 140 -27.37 13.68 5.50
N ALA A 141 -26.49 12.71 5.25
CA ALA A 141 -25.33 12.90 4.39
C ALA A 141 -25.72 13.19 2.93
N ALA A 142 -26.77 12.53 2.43
CA ALA A 142 -27.29 12.79 1.09
C ALA A 142 -27.94 14.18 1.00
N ASP A 143 -28.63 14.62 2.06
CA ASP A 143 -29.24 15.95 2.14
C ASP A 143 -28.19 17.06 2.23
N LEU A 144 -27.11 16.85 3.01
CA LEU A 144 -25.98 17.77 3.08
C LEU A 144 -25.22 17.86 1.75
N SER A 145 -25.05 16.74 1.05
CA SER A 145 -24.46 16.73 -0.30
C SER A 145 -25.32 17.51 -1.29
N ARG A 146 -26.64 17.29 -1.28
CA ARG A 146 -27.57 18.01 -2.16
C ARG A 146 -27.61 19.51 -1.85
N ALA A 147 -27.50 19.88 -0.58
CA ALA A 147 -27.41 21.28 -0.17
C ALA A 147 -26.11 21.94 -0.67
N ALA A 148 -24.98 21.22 -0.60
CA ALA A 148 -23.70 21.70 -1.11
C ALA A 148 -23.70 21.88 -2.64
N ASP A 149 -24.35 20.97 -3.37
CA ASP A 149 -24.50 21.07 -4.83
C ASP A 149 -25.37 22.28 -5.23
N LEU A 150 -26.45 22.55 -4.49
CA LEU A 150 -27.30 23.74 -4.73
C LEU A 150 -26.55 25.05 -4.45
N ASP A 151 -25.72 25.11 -3.41
CA ASP A 151 -24.89 26.28 -3.12
C ASP A 151 -23.83 26.50 -4.21
N ALA A 152 -23.30 25.42 -4.80
CA ALA A 152 -22.37 25.50 -5.93
C ALA A 152 -23.08 26.05 -7.19
N ASP A 153 -24.29 25.57 -7.49
CA ASP A 153 -25.10 26.06 -8.61
C ASP A 153 -25.47 27.55 -8.46
N VAL A 154 -25.82 27.98 -7.23
CA VAL A 154 -26.11 29.39 -6.93
C VAL A 154 -24.85 30.25 -7.07
N ALA A 155 -23.69 29.75 -6.64
CA ALA A 155 -22.42 30.44 -6.83
C ALA A 155 -22.06 30.57 -8.31
N GLU A 156 -22.28 29.53 -9.12
CA GLU A 156 -22.03 29.55 -10.57
C GLU A 156 -22.98 30.52 -11.29
N GLN A 157 -24.26 30.53 -10.92
CA GLN A 157 -25.24 31.46 -11.47
C GLN A 157 -24.93 32.92 -11.09
N ALA A 158 -24.46 33.17 -9.88
CA ALA A 158 -24.03 34.50 -9.45
C ALA A 158 -22.76 34.96 -10.19
N VAL A 159 -21.84 34.04 -10.51
CA VAL A 159 -20.66 34.32 -11.34
C VAL A 159 -21.07 34.64 -12.78
N GLU A 160 -22.02 33.88 -13.35
CA GLU A 160 -22.52 34.10 -14.71
C GLU A 160 -23.30 35.42 -14.85
N GLU A 161 -24.10 35.79 -13.83
CA GLU A 161 -24.79 37.08 -13.75
C GLU A 161 -23.79 38.24 -13.62
N HIS A 162 -22.70 38.06 -12.86
CA HIS A 162 -21.70 39.12 -12.67
C HIS A 162 -20.75 39.30 -13.87
N ILE A 163 -20.65 38.31 -14.76
CA ILE A 163 -19.91 38.39 -16.03
C ILE A 163 -20.71 39.17 -17.11
N ALA A 164 -22.01 39.41 -16.91
CA ALA A 164 -22.89 40.07 -17.90
C ALA A 164 -22.95 41.62 -17.82
N VAL A 165 -22.06 42.28 -17.07
CA VAL A 165 -21.97 43.76 -16.93
C VAL A 165 -20.50 44.17 -17.11
N GLU A 166 -19.98 44.87 -18.13
CA GLU A 166 -20.44 45.58 -19.32
C GLU A 166 -19.33 45.50 -20.41
N PRO A 167 -19.57 45.84 -21.70
CA PRO A 167 -18.50 46.31 -22.57
C PRO A 167 -18.31 47.83 -22.42
N ASP A 168 -17.08 48.24 -22.08
CA ASP A 168 -16.56 49.61 -22.22
C ASP A 168 -16.79 50.13 -23.65
N GLU A 169 -17.61 51.17 -23.82
CA GLU A 169 -17.56 51.99 -25.04
C GLU A 169 -16.56 53.12 -24.84
N GLU A 170 -15.42 52.95 -25.52
CA GLU A 170 -14.36 53.95 -25.67
C GLU A 170 -14.87 55.30 -26.19
N ALA A 171 -14.19 56.34 -25.70
CA ALA A 171 -14.27 57.71 -26.15
C ALA A 171 -13.99 57.85 -27.66
N ASP A 172 -14.82 58.62 -28.37
CA ASP A 172 -14.34 59.35 -29.53
C ASP A 172 -15.01 60.72 -29.66
N GLY A 173 -14.19 61.70 -30.00
CA GLY A 173 -14.50 63.12 -29.82
C GLY A 173 -15.29 63.77 -30.97
N ALA A 174 -15.95 64.87 -30.65
CA ALA A 174 -16.23 65.95 -31.60
C ALA A 174 -16.66 67.22 -30.85
N GLY A 175 -15.69 68.08 -30.55
CA GLY A 175 -15.95 69.50 -30.31
C GLY A 175 -15.95 70.22 -31.66
N ASP A 176 -17.10 70.73 -32.09
CA ASP A 176 -17.21 71.68 -33.19
C ASP A 176 -17.98 72.91 -32.69
N GLU A 177 -17.24 73.94 -32.30
CA GLU A 177 -17.76 75.28 -31.99
C GLU A 177 -17.49 76.25 -33.15
N GLY A 178 -18.58 76.77 -33.73
CA GLY A 178 -18.65 78.12 -34.34
C GLY A 178 -18.39 78.22 -35.85
N PRO A 179 -18.96 79.23 -36.55
CA PRO A 179 -18.95 80.61 -36.05
C PRO A 179 -20.25 81.42 -36.25
N GLY A 180 -20.35 82.51 -35.45
CA GLY A 180 -21.27 83.61 -35.68
C GLY A 180 -20.75 84.66 -36.69
N GLY A 181 -21.69 85.49 -37.17
CA GLY A 181 -21.48 86.68 -38.01
C GLY A 181 -22.50 86.67 -39.16
N LYS A 182 -23.53 87.51 -39.18
CA LYS A 182 -23.61 88.96 -38.93
C LYS A 182 -24.99 89.37 -38.44
#